data_AF-A0A6J7PKQ8-F1
#
_entry.id   AF-A0A6J7PKQ8-F1
#
_cell.length_a   1.000
_cell.length_b   1.000
_cell.length_c   1.000
_cell.angle_alpha   90.00
_cell.angle_beta   90.00
_cell.angle_gamma   90.00
#
_symmetry.space_group_name_H-M   'P 1'
#
loop_
_entity.id
_entity.type
_entity.pdbx_description
1 polymer ?
#
loop_
_entity_poly.entity_id
_entity_poly.type
_entity_poly.pdbx_seq_one_letter_code
_entity_poly.pdbx_strand_id
1 'polypeptide(L)'
;MQSGTRNEISKKAVEAGKKGKTDNKSNSPAETGLNFAILVGVLSSEVETREIQDRGEVATLQVRVMSPDGAATVPVTMWAPPAWLLAAGEGTPVLVVGKVRRRFWRTPVGATGSRVDVEATSVTRDGPRQRASLAKRADAILASVALTPLPK
;
A
#
# COMPACT_ATOMS: atom_id res chain seq x y z
N MET A 1 55.39 5.76 -56.11
CA MET A 1 54.73 4.53 -56.62
C MET A 1 53.56 4.23 -55.67
N GLN A 2 52.36 4.71 -56.02
CA GLN A 2 51.17 3.91 -56.37
C GLN A 2 50.65 3.07 -55.18
N SER A 3 49.60 3.48 -54.46
CA SER A 3 48.15 3.51 -54.78
C SER A 3 47.45 2.15 -54.68
N GLY A 4 46.30 2.13 -53.99
CA GLY A 4 45.29 1.05 -53.94
C GLY A 4 44.93 0.70 -52.50
N THR A 5 43.91 1.26 -51.83
CA THR A 5 42.46 1.43 -52.11
C THR A 5 41.64 0.14 -52.03
N ARG A 6 40.49 0.25 -51.35
CA ARG A 6 39.27 -0.62 -51.28
C ARG A 6 39.27 -1.64 -50.12
N ASN A 7 38.42 -1.61 -49.09
CA ASN A 7 37.07 -1.06 -48.85
C ASN A 7 36.01 -1.41 -49.91
N GLU A 8 34.86 -1.94 -49.45
CA GLU A 8 33.77 -2.65 -50.16
C GLU A 8 34.00 -4.16 -50.22
N ILE A 9 33.11 -5.01 -49.70
CA ILE A 9 31.70 -5.28 -50.06
C ILE A 9 30.97 -5.68 -48.76
N SER A 10 29.75 -5.26 -48.39
CA SER A 10 28.55 -5.05 -49.19
C SER A 10 27.57 -4.07 -48.53
N LYS A 11 27.16 -3.04 -49.28
CA LYS A 11 25.93 -2.27 -49.05
C LYS A 11 24.74 -2.94 -49.76
N LYS A 12 23.55 -2.62 -49.23
CA LYS A 12 22.19 -2.71 -49.82
C LYS A 12 21.39 -3.99 -49.58
N ALA A 13 20.47 -3.91 -48.62
CA ALA A 13 19.06 -3.76 -48.96
C ALA A 13 18.36 -2.90 -47.90
N VAL A 14 17.96 -1.71 -48.34
CA VAL A 14 17.05 -0.78 -47.67
C VAL A 14 15.62 -1.25 -47.97
N GLU A 15 14.69 -0.86 -47.08
CA GLU A 15 13.22 -0.97 -47.20
C GLU A 15 12.56 -2.31 -46.86
N ALA A 16 12.08 -2.40 -45.61
CA ALA A 16 10.65 -2.60 -45.37
C ALA A 16 10.31 -2.02 -44.00
N GLY A 17 9.62 -0.89 -44.01
CA GLY A 17 9.06 -0.30 -42.81
C GLY A 17 8.11 -1.26 -42.10
N LYS A 18 8.28 -1.38 -40.79
CA LYS A 18 7.15 -1.61 -39.91
C LYS A 18 7.31 -0.65 -38.74
N LYS A 19 6.71 0.53 -38.90
CA LYS A 19 6.34 1.43 -37.81
C LYS A 19 5.53 0.59 -36.81
N GLY A 20 6.22 0.05 -35.80
CA GLY A 20 5.58 -0.38 -34.57
C GLY A 20 5.05 0.88 -33.90
N LYS A 21 3.84 1.26 -34.27
CA LYS A 21 3.04 2.23 -33.55
C LYS A 21 2.82 1.62 -32.18
N THR A 22 3.68 1.95 -31.23
CA THR A 22 3.37 1.78 -29.80
C THR A 22 2.27 2.79 -29.53
N ASP A 23 1.04 2.37 -29.81
CA ASP A 23 -0.16 2.98 -29.29
C ASP A 23 0.02 2.99 -27.76
N ASN A 24 0.46 4.14 -27.24
CA ASN A 24 0.46 4.44 -25.81
C ASN A 24 -1.00 4.62 -25.39
N LYS A 25 -1.75 3.51 -25.39
CA LYS A 25 -3.14 3.39 -24.98
C LYS A 25 -3.19 2.51 -23.73
N SER A 26 -2.86 3.11 -22.60
CA SER A 26 -3.38 2.66 -21.31
C SER A 26 -3.41 3.82 -20.32
N ASN A 27 -4.03 4.93 -20.72
CA ASN A 27 -4.69 5.81 -19.75
C ASN A 27 -6.20 5.57 -19.83
N SER A 28 -6.61 4.30 -19.70
CA SER A 28 -7.96 4.00 -19.26
C SER A 28 -8.04 4.51 -17.81
N PRO A 29 -9.13 5.20 -17.40
CA PRO A 29 -9.30 5.53 -15.99
C PRO A 29 -9.13 4.25 -15.19
N ALA A 30 -8.14 4.25 -14.28
CA ALA A 30 -7.77 3.06 -13.52
C ALA A 30 -9.04 2.43 -12.94
N GLU A 31 -9.17 1.12 -13.12
CA GLU A 31 -10.22 0.31 -12.51
C GLU A 31 -10.28 0.65 -11.01
N THR A 32 -11.30 1.41 -10.61
CA THR A 32 -11.35 1.95 -9.25
C THR A 32 -12.12 0.99 -8.38
N GLY A 33 -11.40 0.08 -7.71
CA GLY A 33 -11.95 -0.81 -6.68
C GLY A 33 -11.95 -0.17 -5.28
N LEU A 34 -12.77 -0.69 -4.37
CA LEU A 34 -12.75 -0.29 -2.96
C LEU A 34 -11.84 -1.20 -2.15
N ASN A 35 -10.83 -0.61 -1.52
CA ASN A 35 -10.00 -1.26 -0.50
C ASN A 35 -10.07 -0.43 0.77
N PHE A 36 -10.77 -0.96 1.77
CA PHE A 36 -11.06 -0.27 3.01
C PHE A 36 -11.04 -1.26 4.17
N ALA A 37 -10.31 -0.91 5.23
CA ALA A 37 -10.17 -1.71 6.44
C ALA A 37 -10.47 -0.87 7.68
N ILE A 38 -11.20 -1.47 8.61
CA ILE A 38 -11.47 -0.95 9.95
C ILE A 38 -11.02 -1.99 10.96
N LEU A 39 -10.25 -1.58 11.96
CA LEU A 39 -9.95 -2.39 13.14
C LEU A 39 -10.38 -1.63 14.39
N VAL A 40 -11.06 -2.31 15.30
CA VAL A 40 -11.36 -1.81 16.65
C VAL A 40 -10.83 -2.84 17.62
N GLY A 41 -9.85 -2.44 18.43
CA GLY A 41 -9.11 -3.40 19.25
C GLY A 41 -8.15 -2.70 20.22
N VAL A 42 -7.14 -3.44 20.65
CA VAL A 42 -6.09 -2.95 21.56
C VAL A 42 -4.71 -3.18 20.96
N LEU A 43 -3.75 -2.33 21.31
CA LEU A 43 -2.34 -2.62 21.04
C LEU A 43 -1.93 -3.88 21.81
N SER A 44 -1.32 -4.85 21.14
CA SER A 44 -0.86 -6.09 21.76
C SER A 44 0.64 -6.14 22.04
N SER A 45 1.32 -5.03 21.79
CA SER A 45 2.73 -4.79 22.08
C SER A 45 2.97 -3.27 22.05
N GLU A 46 4.17 -2.85 22.42
CA GLU A 46 4.63 -1.48 22.18
C GLU A 46 4.66 -1.16 20.67
N VAL A 47 4.60 0.13 20.36
CA VAL A 47 4.69 0.65 18.98
C VAL A 47 6.14 0.62 18.54
N GLU A 48 6.43 -0.11 17.46
CA GLU A 48 7.76 -0.15 16.86
C GLU A 48 7.90 1.00 15.86
N THR A 49 8.93 1.83 15.99
CA THR A 49 9.22 2.90 15.04
C THR A 49 10.49 2.63 14.26
N ARG A 50 10.53 3.17 13.04
CA ARG A 50 11.76 3.27 12.25
C ARG A 50 11.74 4.51 11.38
N GLU A 51 12.90 5.11 11.20
CA GLU A 51 13.14 6.15 10.21
C GLU A 51 13.34 5.50 8.84
N ILE A 52 12.68 6.00 7.80
CA ILE A 52 12.97 5.62 6.41
C ILE A 52 13.54 6.84 5.70
N GLN A 53 14.77 6.68 5.18
CA GLN A 53 15.43 7.68 4.36
C GLN A 53 14.47 8.12 3.24
N ASP A 54 14.22 9.43 3.16
CA ASP A 54 13.33 10.12 2.22
C ASP A 54 11.80 9.94 2.42
N ARG A 55 11.35 9.13 3.39
CA ARG A 55 9.91 8.93 3.67
C ARG A 55 9.49 9.28 5.10
N GLY A 56 10.45 9.55 5.98
CA GLY A 56 10.22 9.93 7.37
C GLY A 56 9.90 8.74 8.27
N GLU A 57 9.33 9.04 9.43
CA GLU A 57 9.01 8.07 10.46
C GLU A 57 7.81 7.19 10.07
N VAL A 58 7.97 5.88 10.31
CA VAL A 58 6.88 4.91 10.18
C VAL A 58 6.76 4.09 11.46
N ALA A 59 5.53 3.97 11.95
CA ALA A 59 5.16 3.12 13.07
C ALA A 59 4.58 1.78 12.57
N THR A 60 4.97 0.69 13.22
CA THR A 60 4.33 -0.62 13.11
C THR A 60 3.64 -0.93 14.42
N LEU A 61 2.36 -1.26 14.35
CA LEU A 61 1.54 -1.63 15.49
C LEU A 61 1.06 -3.07 15.33
N GLN A 62 0.91 -3.77 16.44
CA GLN A 62 0.17 -5.03 16.50
C GLN A 62 -1.19 -4.75 17.15
N VAL A 63 -2.28 -4.85 16.38
CA VAL A 63 -3.63 -4.59 16.87
C VAL A 63 -4.38 -5.89 17.06
N ARG A 64 -4.71 -6.22 18.30
CA ARG A 64 -5.53 -7.39 18.63
C ARG A 64 -6.99 -7.03 18.58
N VAL A 65 -7.74 -7.74 17.74
CA VAL A 65 -9.18 -7.64 17.58
C VAL A 65 -9.80 -8.91 18.11
N MET A 66 -10.73 -8.77 19.05
CA MET A 66 -11.52 -9.88 19.59
C MET A 66 -12.76 -10.08 18.72
N SER A 67 -13.07 -11.32 18.39
CA SER A 67 -14.31 -11.73 17.73
C SER A 67 -14.90 -12.96 18.42
N PRO A 68 -16.16 -13.34 18.13
CA PRO A 68 -16.75 -14.58 18.63
C PRO A 68 -15.93 -15.84 18.30
N ASP A 69 -15.19 -15.82 17.19
CA ASP A 69 -14.40 -16.95 16.69
C ASP A 69 -12.95 -16.98 17.23
N GLY A 70 -12.57 -15.99 18.05
CA GLY A 70 -11.25 -15.89 18.66
C GLY A 70 -10.61 -14.51 18.54
N ALA A 71 -9.30 -14.45 18.78
CA ALA A 71 -8.54 -13.21 18.69
C ALA A 71 -7.67 -13.21 17.43
N ALA A 72 -7.73 -12.14 16.64
CA ALA A 72 -6.82 -11.89 15.53
C ALA A 72 -5.87 -10.76 15.88
N THR A 73 -4.56 -10.97 15.72
CA THR A 73 -3.57 -9.89 15.81
C THR A 73 -3.20 -9.44 14.39
N VAL A 74 -3.50 -8.20 14.08
CA VAL A 74 -3.34 -7.61 12.74
C VAL A 74 -2.18 -6.61 12.77
N PRO A 75 -1.15 -6.79 11.94
CA PRO A 75 -0.11 -5.79 11.79
C PRO A 75 -0.66 -4.55 11.09
N VAL A 76 -0.35 -3.38 11.62
CA VAL A 76 -0.74 -2.08 11.09
C VAL A 76 0.50 -1.24 10.85
N THR A 77 0.60 -0.61 9.68
CA THR A 77 1.65 0.35 9.36
C THR A 77 1.05 1.76 9.30
N MET A 78 1.63 2.72 9.99
CA MET A 78 1.23 4.14 9.91
C MET A 78 2.43 5.01 9.57
N TRP A 79 2.31 5.78 8.49
CA TRP A 79 3.27 6.82 8.12
C TRP A 79 3.00 8.10 8.90
N ALA A 80 4.05 8.81 9.30
CA ALA A 80 3.95 10.05 10.07
C ALA A 80 3.01 9.90 11.29
N PRO A 81 3.30 8.95 12.21
CA PRO A 81 2.44 8.69 13.35
C PRO A 81 2.34 9.92 14.28
N PRO A 82 1.17 10.21 14.86
CA PRO A 82 1.05 11.30 15.82
C PRO A 82 1.75 10.96 17.13
N ALA A 83 2.31 11.96 17.81
CA ALA A 83 3.11 11.76 19.03
C ALA A 83 2.40 10.94 20.13
N TRP A 84 1.08 11.09 20.29
CA TRP A 84 0.32 10.32 21.29
C TRP A 84 0.36 8.82 21.04
N LEU A 85 0.45 8.41 19.76
CA LEU A 85 0.48 7.01 19.35
C LEU A 85 1.85 6.41 19.62
N LEU A 86 2.91 7.18 19.41
CA LEU A 86 4.27 6.77 19.75
C LEU A 86 4.45 6.56 21.26
N ALA A 87 3.72 7.32 22.07
CA ALA A 87 3.69 7.17 23.53
C ALA A 87 2.64 6.14 24.02
N ALA A 88 1.92 5.47 23.13
CA ALA A 88 0.91 4.49 23.52
C ALA A 88 1.56 3.14 23.88
N GLY A 89 1.22 2.62 25.05
CA GLY A 89 1.68 1.30 25.50
C GLY A 89 0.77 0.16 25.05
N GLU A 90 1.23 -1.06 25.29
CA GLU A 90 0.40 -2.27 25.18
C GLU A 90 -0.91 -2.11 25.96
N GLY A 91 -1.99 -2.70 25.43
CA GLY A 91 -3.34 -2.61 25.99
C GLY A 91 -4.10 -1.34 25.59
N THR A 92 -3.44 -0.34 24.99
CA THR A 92 -4.12 0.90 24.58
C THR A 92 -5.26 0.61 23.58
N PRO A 93 -6.51 1.00 23.89
CA PRO A 93 -7.64 0.86 22.96
C PRO A 93 -7.50 1.79 21.75
N VAL A 94 -7.62 1.23 20.56
CA VAL A 94 -7.43 1.94 19.30
C VAL A 94 -8.50 1.59 18.27
N LEU A 95 -8.77 2.59 17.42
CA LEU A 95 -9.57 2.47 16.22
C LEU A 95 -8.69 2.87 15.03
N VAL A 96 -8.57 1.93 14.09
CA VAL A 96 -7.72 2.06 12.89
C VAL A 96 -8.60 2.11 11.65
N VAL A 97 -8.28 3.03 10.74
CA VAL A 97 -8.85 3.12 9.40
C VAL A 97 -7.73 3.09 8.38
N GLY A 98 -7.81 2.19 7.42
CA GLY A 98 -6.74 2.00 6.46
C GLY A 98 -7.15 1.21 5.23
N LYS A 99 -6.13 0.64 4.58
CA LYS A 99 -6.25 -0.21 3.40
C LYS A 99 -5.44 -1.47 3.63
N VAL A 100 -5.94 -2.62 3.19
CA VAL A 100 -5.17 -3.87 3.22
C VAL A 100 -4.14 -3.82 2.10
N ARG A 101 -2.87 -4.08 2.40
CA ARG A 101 -1.84 -4.22 1.38
C ARG A 101 -0.96 -5.41 1.68
N ARG A 102 -0.36 -5.98 0.63
CA ARG A 102 0.80 -6.86 0.79
C ARG A 102 2.06 -6.02 0.64
N ARG A 103 2.95 -6.10 1.61
CA ARG A 103 4.30 -5.53 1.50
C ARG A 103 5.30 -6.62 1.20
N PHE A 104 6.31 -6.28 0.41
CA PHE A 104 7.45 -7.11 0.08
C PHE A 104 8.72 -6.42 0.58
N TRP A 105 9.68 -7.19 1.08
CA TRP A 105 10.98 -6.67 1.48
C TRP A 105 12.05 -7.74 1.27
N ARG A 106 13.33 -7.32 1.28
CA ARG A 106 14.45 -8.25 1.29
C ARG A 106 14.79 -8.63 2.72
N THR A 107 14.84 -9.92 2.99
CA THR A 107 15.32 -10.46 4.26
C THR A 107 16.85 -10.36 4.33
N PRO A 108 17.45 -10.43 5.54
CA PRO A 108 18.90 -10.41 5.69
C PRO A 108 19.65 -11.50 4.90
N VAL A 109 19.00 -12.63 4.62
CA VAL A 109 19.55 -13.74 3.82
C VAL A 109 19.29 -13.59 2.30
N GLY A 110 18.82 -12.42 1.84
CA GLY A 110 18.61 -12.10 0.42
C GLY A 110 17.27 -12.57 -0.18
N ALA A 111 16.51 -13.41 0.53
CA ALA A 111 15.18 -13.87 0.11
C ALA A 111 14.13 -12.75 0.17
N THR A 112 13.09 -12.84 -0.68
CA THR A 112 11.94 -11.92 -0.63
C THR A 112 10.97 -12.35 0.47
N GLY A 113 10.82 -11.51 1.50
CA GLY A 113 9.76 -11.62 2.49
C GLY A 113 8.48 -10.97 1.99
N SER A 114 7.33 -11.46 2.46
CA SER A 114 6.05 -10.80 2.26
C SER A 114 5.14 -10.94 3.48
N ARG A 115 4.31 -9.92 3.72
CA ARG A 115 3.32 -9.89 4.80
C ARG A 115 2.14 -9.04 4.35
N VAL A 116 0.93 -9.47 4.70
CA VAL A 116 -0.28 -8.66 4.58
C VAL A 116 -0.41 -7.82 5.83
N ASP A 117 -0.67 -6.54 5.66
CA ASP A 117 -0.92 -5.60 6.74
C ASP A 117 -1.98 -4.57 6.36
N VAL A 118 -2.43 -3.82 7.37
CA VAL A 118 -3.27 -2.64 7.16
C VAL A 118 -2.35 -1.42 7.14
N GLU A 119 -2.30 -0.71 6.02
CA GLU A 119 -1.73 0.63 5.99
C GLU A 119 -2.78 1.62 6.51
N ALA A 120 -2.54 2.12 7.72
CA ALA A 120 -3.41 3.07 8.37
C ALA A 120 -3.27 4.46 7.73
N THR A 121 -4.43 5.03 7.42
CA THR A 121 -4.60 6.45 7.09
C THR A 121 -5.01 7.27 8.31
N SER A 122 -5.55 6.59 9.34
CA SER A 122 -5.96 7.20 10.58
C SER A 122 -5.90 6.16 11.70
N VAL A 123 -5.33 6.55 12.82
CA VAL A 123 -5.40 5.82 14.09
C VAL A 123 -5.91 6.80 15.13
N THR A 124 -6.88 6.38 15.94
CA THR A 124 -7.43 7.18 17.04
C THR A 124 -7.55 6.33 18.29
N ARG A 125 -7.58 6.96 19.46
CA ARG A 125 -8.02 6.28 20.69
C ARG A 125 -9.47 5.85 20.52
N ASP A 126 -9.79 4.67 21.02
CA ASP A 126 -11.18 4.22 21.02
C ASP A 126 -12.05 5.10 21.93
N GLY A 127 -13.28 5.38 21.50
CA GLY A 127 -14.21 6.22 22.24
C GLY A 127 -15.56 6.36 21.51
N PRO A 128 -16.66 6.67 22.22
CA PRO A 128 -18.01 6.70 21.64
C PRO A 128 -18.13 7.67 20.45
N ARG A 129 -17.51 8.86 20.56
CA ARG A 129 -17.51 9.87 19.50
C ARG A 129 -16.76 9.36 18.26
N GLN A 130 -15.60 8.73 18.46
CA GLN A 130 -14.76 8.18 17.40
C GLN A 130 -15.49 7.04 16.68
N ARG A 131 -16.12 6.13 17.43
CA ARG A 131 -16.95 5.04 16.88
C ARG A 131 -18.12 5.56 16.05
N ALA A 132 -18.87 6.54 16.57
CA ALA A 132 -19.99 7.14 15.86
C ALA A 132 -19.52 7.85 14.56
N SER A 133 -18.40 8.58 14.63
CA SER A 133 -17.80 9.22 13.45
C SER A 133 -17.33 8.19 12.42
N LEU A 134 -16.76 7.07 12.87
CA LEU A 134 -16.32 5.99 12.01
C LEU A 134 -17.49 5.32 11.30
N ALA A 135 -18.56 4.98 12.03
CA ALA A 135 -19.75 4.34 11.45
C ALA A 135 -20.31 5.20 10.30
N LYS A 136 -20.53 6.50 10.55
CA LYS A 136 -20.97 7.45 9.52
C LYS A 136 -20.04 7.49 8.30
N ARG A 137 -18.73 7.46 8.53
CA ARG A 137 -17.73 7.45 7.45
C ARG A 137 -17.75 6.14 6.66
N ALA A 138 -17.88 5.00 7.34
CA ALA A 138 -17.97 3.70 6.70
C ALA A 138 -19.22 3.60 5.83
N ASP A 139 -20.37 4.03 6.35
CA ASP A 139 -21.64 4.08 5.60
C ASP A 139 -21.51 4.94 4.34
N ALA A 140 -20.93 6.13 4.47
CA ALA A 140 -20.70 7.02 3.32
C ALA A 140 -19.75 6.42 2.27
N ILE A 141 -18.69 5.74 2.70
CA ILE A 141 -17.75 5.06 1.80
C ILE A 141 -18.46 3.92 1.06
N LEU A 142 -19.21 3.08 1.77
CA LEU A 142 -19.94 1.98 1.17
C LEU A 142 -21.01 2.48 0.18
N ALA A 143 -21.74 3.54 0.54
CA ALA A 143 -22.72 4.17 -0.34
C ALA A 143 -22.08 4.71 -1.63
N SER A 144 -20.87 5.28 -1.56
CA SER A 144 -20.15 5.79 -2.75
C SER A 144 -19.78 4.70 -3.74
N VAL A 145 -19.50 3.49 -3.25
CA VAL A 145 -19.08 2.35 -4.07
C VAL A 145 -20.28 1.60 -4.63
N ALA A 146 -21.40 1.55 -3.89
CA ALA A 146 -22.66 1.02 -4.42
C ALA A 146 -23.14 1.76 -5.68
N LEU A 147 -22.71 3.00 -5.87
CA LEU A 147 -23.01 3.83 -7.03
C LEU A 147 -22.02 3.68 -8.19
N THR A 148 -20.90 2.99 -7.98
CA THR A 148 -19.85 2.82 -8.99
C THR A 148 -19.70 1.32 -9.32
N PRO A 149 -20.25 0.84 -10.44
CA PRO A 149 -20.10 -0.57 -10.81
C PRO A 149 -18.61 -0.91 -10.98
N LEU A 150 -18.20 -2.06 -10.42
CA LEU A 150 -16.86 -2.57 -10.67
C LEU A 150 -16.69 -2.86 -12.17
N PRO A 151 -15.53 -2.52 -12.74
CA PRO A 151 -15.21 -2.93 -14.10
C PRO A 151 -15.28 -4.46 -14.21
N LYS A 152 -15.75 -4.94 -15.36
CA LYS A 152 -15.93 -6.37 -15.67
C LYS A 152 -14.62 -7.00 -16.13
#